data_AF-A0A7W0HFY5-F1
#
_entry.id   AF-A0A7W0HFY5-F1
#
_cell.length_a   1.000
_cell.length_b   1.000
_cell.length_c   1.000
_cell.angle_alpha   90.00
_cell.angle_beta   90.00
_cell.angle_gamma   90.00
#
_symmetry.space_group_name_H-M   'P 1'
#
loop_
_entity.id
_entity.type
_entity.pdbx_description
1 polymer ?
#
loop_
_entity_poly.entity_id
_entity_poly.type
_entity_poly.pdbx_seq_one_letter_code
_entity_poly.pdbx_strand_id
1 'polypeptide(L)'
;MAEQLGSLSRTHTAGALRASDVGTDVVLLGWVHKVRDLGSLLFIDVRDRDGHTQVVVEGHDELLERAKRLRAEYVIAVTGRVERRSPETTNANAPTGQVEVRASSVRILNEARTPPFPITEDANVSEEVRLKYRYLDLRRPRLQTNIGLRHRITLALRNYFNDRGFWEIETPILTKSTPEGARDFLVPSRVHPGEFFALPQAPQIFK
;
A
#
# COMPACT_ATOMS: atom_id res chain seq x y z
N MET A 1 -7.42 21.66 3.80
CA MET A 1 -8.72 21.20 3.26
C MET A 1 -8.43 20.24 2.12
N ALA A 2 -9.06 19.06 2.12
CA ALA A 2 -8.91 18.07 1.06
C ALA A 2 -9.42 18.61 -0.28
N GLU A 3 -8.61 18.46 -1.33
CA GLU A 3 -8.93 18.84 -2.71
C GLU A 3 -9.54 17.65 -3.45
N GLN A 4 -10.51 17.93 -4.34
CA GLN A 4 -11.08 16.88 -5.19
C GLN A 4 -10.09 16.47 -6.29
N LEU A 5 -10.07 15.18 -6.60
CA LEU A 5 -9.22 14.63 -7.67
C LEU A 5 -9.60 15.18 -9.05
N GLY A 6 -10.90 15.39 -9.29
CA GLY A 6 -11.41 15.88 -10.58
C GLY A 6 -11.19 14.86 -11.71
N SER A 7 -10.70 15.32 -12.86
CA SER A 7 -10.39 14.48 -14.03
C SER A 7 -9.00 13.84 -14.00
N LEU A 8 -8.20 14.06 -12.95
CA LEU A 8 -6.86 13.47 -12.85
C LEU A 8 -6.95 11.96 -12.68
N SER A 9 -6.28 11.23 -13.56
CA SER A 9 -6.09 9.79 -13.46
C SER A 9 -4.61 9.48 -13.30
N ARG A 10 -4.29 8.48 -12.49
CA ARG A 10 -2.91 8.02 -12.31
C ARG A 10 -2.40 7.44 -13.63
N THR A 11 -1.28 7.98 -14.14
CA THR A 11 -0.65 7.49 -15.37
C THR A 11 0.35 6.37 -15.08
N HIS A 12 1.08 6.49 -13.97
CA HIS A 12 2.11 5.53 -13.55
C HIS A 12 2.00 5.26 -12.05
N THR A 13 2.41 4.08 -11.62
CA THR A 13 2.62 3.81 -10.19
C THR A 13 3.89 4.50 -9.73
N ALA A 14 3.98 4.81 -8.44
CA ALA A 14 5.13 5.50 -7.88
C ALA A 14 6.42 4.67 -7.96
N GLY A 15 6.35 3.36 -8.20
CA GLY A 15 7.52 2.49 -8.44
C GLY A 15 7.84 2.20 -9.91
N ALA A 16 7.02 2.68 -10.86
CA ALA A 16 7.12 2.27 -12.27
C ALA A 16 8.18 3.03 -13.09
N LEU A 17 8.46 4.29 -12.75
CA LEU A 17 9.24 5.18 -13.61
C LEU A 17 10.69 4.71 -13.82
N ARG A 18 11.19 4.85 -15.05
CA ARG A 18 12.54 4.47 -15.50
C ARG A 18 13.15 5.58 -16.36
N ALA A 19 14.44 5.43 -16.67
CA ALA A 19 15.17 6.37 -17.54
C ALA A 19 14.57 6.47 -18.96
N SER A 20 13.80 5.48 -19.40
CA SER A 20 13.04 5.50 -20.66
C SER A 20 11.90 6.53 -20.65
N ASP A 21 11.42 6.94 -19.47
CA ASP A 21 10.25 7.79 -19.33
C ASP A 21 10.63 9.29 -19.26
N VAL A 22 11.92 9.62 -19.33
CA VAL A 22 12.41 10.99 -19.26
C VAL A 22 11.78 11.86 -20.34
N GLY A 23 11.30 13.03 -19.94
CA GLY A 23 10.64 13.99 -20.82
C GLY A 23 9.12 13.79 -20.93
N THR A 24 8.55 12.72 -20.36
CA THR A 24 7.10 12.48 -20.33
C THR A 24 6.43 13.23 -19.17
N ASP A 25 5.18 13.65 -19.39
CA ASP A 25 4.31 14.19 -18.33
C ASP A 25 3.57 13.04 -17.63
N VAL A 26 3.55 13.07 -16.30
CA VAL A 26 3.01 12.00 -15.47
C VAL A 26 2.14 12.53 -14.35
N VAL A 27 1.19 11.69 -13.92
CA VAL A 27 0.36 11.89 -12.73
C VAL A 27 0.63 10.76 -11.76
N LEU A 28 1.21 11.09 -10.61
CA LEU A 28 1.45 10.16 -9.50
C LEU A 28 0.43 10.41 -8.39
N LEU A 29 -0.24 9.35 -7.94
CA LEU A 29 -1.13 9.37 -6.78
C LEU A 29 -0.54 8.47 -5.70
N GLY A 30 -0.39 8.99 -4.49
CA GLY A 30 0.24 8.22 -3.42
C GLY A 30 0.30 8.93 -2.08
N TRP A 31 1.09 8.35 -1.17
CA TRP A 31 1.38 8.89 0.14
C TRP A 31 2.70 9.63 0.15
N VAL A 32 2.76 10.75 0.86
CA VAL A 32 4.03 11.41 1.20
C VAL A 32 4.79 10.51 2.18
N HIS A 33 5.88 9.91 1.72
CA HIS A 33 6.72 9.06 2.57
C HIS A 33 7.71 9.88 3.39
N LYS A 34 8.41 10.80 2.73
CA LYS A 34 9.41 11.69 3.34
C LYS A 34 9.39 13.04 2.62
N VAL A 35 9.65 14.10 3.38
CA VAL A 35 9.85 15.45 2.86
C VAL A 35 11.23 15.93 3.32
N ARG A 36 12.02 16.49 2.41
CA ARG A 36 13.29 17.17 2.71
C ARG A 36 13.23 18.59 2.14
N ASP A 37 13.23 19.56 3.04
CA ASP A 37 13.13 20.98 2.72
C ASP A 37 14.51 21.64 2.79
N LEU A 38 14.95 22.21 1.66
CA LEU A 38 16.19 22.99 1.54
C LEU A 38 15.90 24.48 1.27
N GLY A 39 14.70 24.97 1.60
CA GLY A 39 14.29 26.36 1.45
C GLY A 39 13.57 26.62 0.12
N SER A 40 14.34 26.83 -0.96
CA SER A 40 13.81 27.05 -2.33
C SER A 40 13.63 25.77 -3.14
N LEU A 41 14.05 24.63 -2.57
CA LEU A 41 14.03 23.31 -3.18
C LEU A 41 13.49 22.30 -2.18
N LEU A 42 12.45 21.58 -2.56
CA LEU A 42 11.76 20.60 -1.74
C LEU A 42 11.77 19.25 -2.45
N PHE A 43 12.26 18.22 -1.74
CA PHE A 43 12.21 16.84 -2.20
C PHE A 43 11.13 16.08 -1.44
N ILE A 44 10.23 15.44 -2.17
CA ILE A 44 9.12 14.65 -1.64
C ILE A 44 9.23 13.25 -2.19
N ASP A 45 9.35 12.24 -1.33
CA ASP A 45 9.23 10.86 -1.76
C ASP A 45 7.75 10.49 -1.78
N VAL A 46 7.17 10.30 -2.97
CA VAL A 46 5.80 9.81 -3.13
C VAL A 46 5.84 8.30 -3.22
N ARG A 47 5.10 7.64 -2.32
CA ARG A 47 5.03 6.18 -2.21
C ARG A 47 3.65 5.67 -2.57
N ASP A 48 3.57 4.55 -3.26
CA ASP A 48 2.37 3.74 -3.38
C ASP A 48 2.68 2.26 -3.10
N ARG A 49 1.81 1.34 -3.53
CA ARG A 49 2.03 -0.11 -3.33
C ARG A 49 3.28 -0.61 -4.06
N ASP A 50 3.59 -0.05 -5.21
CA ASP A 50 4.55 -0.62 -6.15
C ASP A 50 5.95 0.00 -5.98
N GLY A 51 6.08 1.08 -5.21
CA GLY A 51 7.37 1.65 -4.81
C GLY A 51 7.27 3.11 -4.42
N HIS A 52 8.35 3.85 -4.64
CA HIS A 52 8.39 5.29 -4.44
C HIS A 52 9.15 5.99 -5.56
N THR A 53 8.80 7.26 -5.81
CA THR A 53 9.52 8.16 -6.72
C THR A 53 9.75 9.49 -6.01
N GLN A 54 10.94 10.07 -6.21
CA GLN A 54 11.25 11.41 -5.76
C GLN A 54 10.56 12.43 -6.66
N VAL A 55 9.86 13.36 -6.03
CA VAL A 55 9.26 14.54 -6.64
C VAL A 55 10.04 15.75 -6.16
N VAL A 56 10.40 16.61 -7.10
CA VAL A 56 11.10 17.87 -6.86
C VAL A 56 10.12 19.02 -7.07
N VAL A 57 10.07 19.92 -6.10
CA VAL A 57 9.37 21.21 -6.20
C VAL A 57 10.41 22.30 -5.96
N GLU A 58 10.59 23.19 -6.91
CA GLU A 58 11.56 24.30 -6.82
C GLU A 58 10.92 25.62 -7.24
N GLY A 59 11.53 26.74 -6.83
CA GLY A 59 11.10 28.10 -7.19
C GLY A 59 10.64 28.92 -5.98
N HIS A 60 9.83 29.94 -6.22
CA HIS A 60 9.29 30.81 -5.16
C HIS A 60 7.77 31.04 -5.31
N ASP A 61 7.10 30.10 -5.96
CA ASP A 61 5.72 30.24 -6.40
C ASP A 61 4.74 29.57 -5.42
N GLU A 62 3.44 29.77 -5.65
CA GLU A 62 2.36 29.16 -4.85
C GLU A 62 2.48 27.63 -4.70
N LEU A 63 3.08 26.97 -5.68
CA LEU A 63 3.33 25.52 -5.66
C LEU A 63 4.26 25.12 -4.51
N LEU A 64 5.35 25.87 -4.30
CA LEU A 64 6.32 25.56 -3.24
C LEU A 64 5.70 25.80 -1.87
N GLU A 65 4.99 26.91 -1.68
CA GLU A 65 4.31 27.21 -0.42
C GLU A 65 3.22 26.19 -0.09
N ARG A 66 2.53 25.66 -1.11
CA ARG A 66 1.62 24.53 -0.94
C ARG A 66 2.37 23.26 -0.55
N ALA A 67 3.47 22.94 -1.25
CA ALA A 67 4.23 21.73 -1.01
C ALA A 67 4.92 21.72 0.38
N LYS A 68 5.32 22.88 0.91
CA LYS A 68 5.83 23.04 2.29
C LYS A 68 4.81 22.68 3.38
N ARG A 69 3.51 22.64 3.07
CA ARG A 69 2.46 22.19 4.00
C ARG A 69 2.39 20.67 4.12
N LEU A 70 2.97 19.93 3.17
CA LEU A 70 2.93 18.47 3.19
C LEU A 70 3.58 17.92 4.45
N ARG A 71 2.97 16.87 4.99
CA ARG A 71 3.49 16.09 6.12
C ARG A 71 3.47 14.62 5.74
N ALA A 72 4.18 13.81 6.53
CA ALA A 72 4.22 12.37 6.35
C ALA A 72 2.79 11.78 6.29
N GLU A 73 2.61 10.81 5.40
CA GLU A 73 1.38 10.06 5.14
C GLU A 73 0.20 10.87 4.58
N TYR A 74 0.39 12.14 4.19
CA TYR A 74 -0.60 12.86 3.39
C TYR A 74 -0.86 12.11 2.08
N VAL A 75 -2.12 12.07 1.64
CA VAL A 75 -2.51 11.52 0.34
C VAL A 75 -2.51 12.64 -0.67
N ILE A 76 -1.72 12.51 -1.73
CA ILE A 76 -1.50 13.57 -2.70
C ILE A 76 -1.62 13.08 -4.14
N ALA A 77 -1.96 14.03 -5.02
CA ALA A 77 -1.78 13.92 -6.45
C ALA A 77 -0.67 14.86 -6.89
N VAL A 78 0.28 14.36 -7.65
CA VAL A 78 1.36 15.15 -8.27
C VAL A 78 1.24 15.03 -9.77
N THR A 79 1.20 16.16 -10.47
CA THR A 79 1.42 16.22 -11.91
C THR A 79 2.79 16.85 -12.14
N GLY A 80 3.56 16.32 -13.08
CA GLY A 80 4.90 16.82 -13.36
C GLY A 80 5.56 16.12 -14.53
N ARG A 81 6.78 16.54 -14.83
CA ARG A 81 7.59 15.99 -15.92
C ARG A 81 8.70 15.12 -15.37
N VAL A 82 8.93 13.97 -15.99
CA VAL A 82 10.02 13.06 -15.59
C VAL A 82 11.36 13.62 -16.06
N GLU A 83 12.31 13.72 -15.16
CA GLU A 83 13.67 14.21 -15.41
C GLU A 83 14.71 13.21 -14.92
N ARG A 84 15.91 13.27 -15.50
CA ARG A 84 17.05 12.53 -14.96
C ARG A 84 17.55 13.22 -13.72
N ARG A 85 17.86 12.42 -12.70
CA ARG A 85 18.61 12.92 -11.54
C ARG A 85 20.02 13.31 -11.97
N SER A 86 20.61 14.25 -11.23
CA SER A 86 22.04 14.53 -11.37
C SER A 86 22.85 13.28 -10.99
N PRO A 87 24.07 13.07 -11.56
CA PRO A 87 24.90 11.91 -11.24
C PRO A 87 25.10 11.69 -9.74
N GLU A 88 25.23 12.79 -8.97
CA GLU A 88 25.46 12.81 -7.53
C GLU A 88 24.21 12.46 -6.70
N THR A 89 23.02 12.54 -7.30
CA THR A 89 21.72 12.32 -6.61
C THR A 89 21.02 11.04 -7.06
N THR A 90 21.67 10.25 -7.93
CA THR A 90 21.20 8.92 -8.31
C THR A 90 21.22 7.96 -7.11
N ASN A 91 20.20 7.10 -7.02
CA ASN A 91 20.07 6.12 -5.95
C ASN A 91 20.01 4.69 -6.54
N ALA A 92 21.12 3.97 -6.49
CA ALA A 92 21.19 2.59 -7.00
C ALA A 92 20.29 1.60 -6.24
N ASN A 93 19.86 1.94 -5.01
CA ASN A 93 19.03 1.07 -4.18
C ASN A 93 17.52 1.20 -4.48
N ALA A 94 17.12 2.13 -5.36
CA ALA A 94 15.73 2.35 -5.74
C ALA A 94 15.53 2.11 -7.25
N PRO A 95 14.50 1.35 -7.68
CA PRO A 95 14.21 1.13 -9.11
C PRO A 95 13.99 2.42 -9.91
N THR A 96 13.48 3.46 -9.25
CA THR A 96 13.23 4.80 -9.81
C THR A 96 14.40 5.75 -9.55
N GLY A 97 15.51 5.29 -8.98
CA GLY A 97 16.58 6.14 -8.45
C GLY A 97 17.44 6.84 -9.50
N GLN A 98 17.21 6.58 -10.79
CA GLN A 98 17.84 7.32 -11.89
C GLN A 98 17.01 8.52 -12.35
N VAL A 99 15.74 8.60 -11.93
CA VAL A 99 14.78 9.62 -12.36
C VAL A 99 14.09 10.28 -11.17
N GLU A 100 13.52 11.44 -11.44
CA GLU A 100 12.66 12.18 -10.53
C GLU A 100 11.56 12.89 -11.31
N VAL A 101 10.56 13.40 -10.61
CA VAL A 101 9.47 14.15 -11.24
C VAL A 101 9.56 15.61 -10.80
N ARG A 102 9.81 16.51 -11.74
CA ARG A 102 9.68 17.95 -11.53
C ARG A 102 8.19 18.30 -11.51
N ALA A 103 7.67 18.64 -10.34
CA ALA A 103 6.25 18.90 -10.17
C ALA A 103 5.83 20.22 -10.86
N SER A 104 4.74 20.16 -11.61
CA SER A 104 4.00 21.32 -12.09
C SER A 104 2.74 21.59 -11.25
N SER A 105 2.23 20.57 -10.55
CA SER A 105 1.09 20.70 -9.65
C SER A 105 1.15 19.67 -8.53
N VAL A 106 0.74 20.09 -7.32
CA VAL A 106 0.53 19.22 -6.16
C VAL A 106 -0.86 19.51 -5.60
N ARG A 107 -1.66 18.46 -5.40
CA ARG A 107 -2.96 18.53 -4.72
C ARG A 107 -2.96 17.65 -3.48
N ILE A 108 -3.49 18.18 -2.39
CA ILE A 108 -3.67 17.43 -1.14
C ILE A 108 -5.05 16.78 -1.19
N LEU A 109 -5.10 15.49 -1.55
CA LEU A 109 -6.35 14.73 -1.62
C LEU A 109 -6.87 14.40 -0.22
N ASN A 110 -5.97 14.15 0.73
CA ASN A 110 -6.33 13.95 2.13
C ASN A 110 -5.15 14.29 3.05
N GLU A 111 -5.44 15.02 4.12
CA GLU A 111 -4.46 15.30 5.17
C GLU A 111 -4.36 14.10 6.11
N ALA A 112 -3.18 13.85 6.66
CA ALA A 112 -2.96 12.80 7.64
C ALA A 112 -2.47 13.39 8.97
N ARG A 113 -2.94 12.83 10.08
CA ARG A 113 -2.29 13.07 11.37
C ARG A 113 -0.96 12.34 11.40
N THR A 114 -0.04 12.83 12.23
CA THR A 114 1.24 12.14 12.48
C THR A 114 0.96 10.69 12.87
N PRO A 115 1.55 9.71 12.16
CA PRO A 115 1.30 8.30 12.47
C PRO A 115 1.90 7.95 13.84
N PRO A 116 1.31 6.99 14.57
CA PRO A 116 1.80 6.56 15.89
C PRO A 116 3.18 5.90 15.83
N PHE A 117 3.64 5.53 14.65
CA PHE A 117 5.00 5.08 14.36
C PHE A 117 5.38 5.39 12.91
N PRO A 118 6.69 5.51 12.59
CA PRO A 118 7.13 5.73 11.22
C PRO A 118 6.84 4.51 10.33
N ILE A 119 6.38 4.77 9.10
CA ILE A 119 6.10 3.73 8.10
C ILE A 119 7.39 3.38 7.34
N THR A 120 8.37 2.86 8.08
CA THR A 120 9.70 2.45 7.56
C THR A 120 10.02 1.03 8.03
N GLU A 121 11.00 0.36 7.42
CA GLU A 121 11.39 -1.00 7.82
C GLU A 121 12.10 -1.02 9.18
N ASP A 122 12.99 -0.05 9.44
CA ASP A 122 13.83 -0.02 10.64
C ASP A 122 13.14 0.54 11.90
N ALA A 123 11.82 0.75 11.84
CA ALA A 123 11.05 1.26 12.95
C ALA A 123 10.98 0.24 14.10
N ASN A 124 11.62 0.55 15.24
CA ASN A 124 11.52 -0.23 16.47
C ASN A 124 10.19 0.08 17.18
N VAL A 125 9.15 -0.71 16.87
CA VAL A 125 7.78 -0.52 17.35
C VAL A 125 7.27 -1.86 17.91
N SER A 126 6.64 -1.83 19.08
CA SER A 126 6.07 -3.05 19.67
C SER A 126 5.00 -3.68 18.78
N GLU A 127 4.89 -5.00 18.85
CA GLU A 127 3.89 -5.74 18.09
C GLU A 127 2.46 -5.31 18.46
N GLU A 128 2.20 -5.05 19.74
CA GLU A 128 0.89 -4.57 20.22
C GLU A 128 0.45 -3.29 19.49
N VAL A 129 1.33 -2.29 19.39
CA VAL A 129 1.03 -1.04 18.68
C VAL A 129 0.84 -1.28 17.19
N ARG A 130 1.65 -2.17 16.60
CA ARG A 130 1.53 -2.53 15.18
C ARG A 130 0.22 -3.23 14.87
N LEU A 131 -0.27 -4.11 15.75
CA LEU A 131 -1.55 -4.79 15.60
C LEU A 131 -2.73 -3.83 15.85
N LYS A 132 -2.61 -2.92 16.83
CA LYS A 132 -3.61 -1.86 17.09
C LYS A 132 -3.81 -0.96 15.88
N TYR A 133 -2.73 -0.58 15.20
CA TYR A 133 -2.77 0.24 13.99
C TYR A 133 -2.38 -0.57 12.75
N ARG A 134 -2.91 -1.79 12.62
CA ARG A 134 -2.52 -2.71 11.55
C ARG A 134 -2.70 -2.13 10.15
N TYR A 135 -3.71 -1.30 9.94
CA TYR A 135 -3.94 -0.60 8.67
C TYR A 135 -2.79 0.34 8.26
N LEU A 136 -2.01 0.86 9.21
CA LEU A 136 -0.79 1.61 8.94
C LEU A 136 0.42 0.68 8.78
N ASP A 137 0.56 -0.31 9.66
CA ASP A 137 1.66 -1.29 9.59
C ASP A 137 1.67 -2.00 8.22
N LEU A 138 0.49 -2.33 7.70
CA LEU A 138 0.31 -2.92 6.36
C LEU A 138 0.89 -2.07 5.22
N ARG A 139 1.12 -0.76 5.39
CA ARG A 139 1.75 0.09 4.37
C ARG A 139 3.27 -0.10 4.26
N ARG A 140 3.90 -0.81 5.21
CA ARG A 140 5.34 -1.05 5.20
C ARG A 140 5.73 -2.02 4.05
N PRO A 141 6.80 -1.76 3.31
CA PRO A 141 7.25 -2.58 2.18
C PRO A 141 7.30 -4.08 2.43
N ARG A 142 7.76 -4.54 3.61
CA ARG A 142 7.85 -5.96 3.98
C ARG A 142 6.49 -6.62 4.03
N LEU A 143 5.47 -5.97 4.62
CA LEU A 143 4.14 -6.56 4.69
C LEU A 143 3.42 -6.53 3.33
N GLN A 144 3.62 -5.47 2.55
CA GLN A 144 3.15 -5.43 1.15
C GLN A 144 3.75 -6.59 0.35
N THR A 145 5.06 -6.82 0.49
CA THR A 145 5.77 -7.95 -0.15
C THR A 145 5.21 -9.29 0.31
N ASN A 146 5.03 -9.48 1.61
CA ASN A 146 4.51 -10.74 2.16
C ASN A 146 3.09 -11.05 1.69
N ILE A 147 2.19 -10.06 1.67
CA ILE A 147 0.81 -10.24 1.22
C ILE A 147 0.76 -10.47 -0.29
N GLY A 148 1.54 -9.71 -1.06
CA GLY A 148 1.67 -9.92 -2.51
C GLY A 148 2.21 -11.31 -2.85
N LEU A 149 3.21 -11.79 -2.10
CA LEU A 149 3.75 -13.14 -2.25
C LEU A 149 2.71 -14.21 -1.91
N ARG A 150 2.00 -14.07 -0.78
CA ARG A 150 0.90 -14.97 -0.40
C ARG A 150 -0.15 -15.06 -1.51
N HIS A 151 -0.57 -13.92 -2.06
CA HIS A 151 -1.52 -13.88 -3.18
C HIS A 151 -1.01 -14.68 -4.39
N ARG A 152 0.23 -14.44 -4.83
CA ARG A 152 0.82 -15.15 -5.98
C ARG A 152 0.93 -16.66 -5.73
N ILE A 153 1.29 -17.08 -4.52
CA ILE A 153 1.35 -18.50 -4.15
C ILE A 153 -0.04 -19.14 -4.24
N THR A 154 -1.07 -18.51 -3.63
CA THR A 154 -2.44 -19.03 -3.68
C THR A 154 -2.95 -19.13 -5.12
N LEU A 155 -2.69 -18.12 -5.96
CA LEU A 155 -3.09 -18.12 -7.36
C LEU A 155 -2.39 -19.23 -8.16
N ALA A 156 -1.08 -19.42 -7.97
CA ALA A 156 -0.32 -20.47 -8.64
C ALA A 156 -0.83 -21.87 -8.27
N LEU A 157 -1.12 -22.11 -6.98
CA LEU A 157 -1.68 -23.37 -6.51
C LEU A 157 -3.06 -23.65 -7.14
N ARG A 158 -3.95 -22.66 -7.16
CA ARG A 158 -5.28 -22.78 -7.76
C ARG A 158 -5.20 -23.10 -9.24
N ASN A 159 -4.37 -22.37 -10.00
CA ASN A 159 -4.19 -22.62 -11.44
C ASN A 159 -3.66 -24.03 -11.69
N TYR A 160 -2.67 -24.49 -10.91
CA TYR A 160 -2.11 -25.84 -11.05
C TYR A 160 -3.17 -26.96 -10.94
N PHE A 161 -4.09 -26.84 -9.97
CA PHE A 161 -5.16 -27.80 -9.75
C PHE A 161 -6.29 -27.67 -10.79
N ASN A 162 -6.66 -26.44 -11.14
CA ASN A 162 -7.64 -26.16 -12.21
C ASN A 162 -7.21 -26.81 -13.55
N ASP A 163 -5.95 -26.66 -13.93
CA ASP A 163 -5.41 -27.21 -15.18
C ASP A 163 -5.40 -28.76 -15.21
N ARG A 164 -5.65 -29.40 -14.05
CA ARG A 164 -5.75 -30.86 -13.88
C ARG A 164 -7.19 -31.34 -13.66
N GLY A 165 -8.17 -30.47 -13.84
CA GLY A 165 -9.59 -30.82 -13.72
C GLY A 165 -10.10 -30.93 -12.28
N PHE A 166 -9.35 -30.42 -11.30
CA PHE A 166 -9.88 -30.28 -9.94
C PHE A 166 -10.87 -29.11 -9.86
N TRP A 167 -11.92 -29.29 -9.08
CA TRP A 167 -12.91 -28.26 -8.81
C TRP A 167 -12.64 -27.63 -7.44
N GLU A 168 -12.65 -26.29 -7.37
CA GLU A 168 -12.66 -25.57 -6.09
C GLU A 168 -14.09 -25.59 -5.53
N ILE A 169 -14.32 -26.36 -4.47
CA ILE A 169 -15.64 -26.52 -3.83
C ILE A 169 -15.61 -25.83 -2.48
N GLU A 170 -16.47 -24.83 -2.30
CA GLU A 170 -16.67 -24.18 -1.00
C GLU A 170 -17.55 -25.06 -0.09
N THR A 171 -17.08 -25.32 1.13
CA THR A 171 -17.78 -26.14 2.12
C THR A 171 -18.38 -25.27 3.24
N PRO A 172 -19.49 -25.67 3.88
CA PRO A 172 -20.12 -24.90 4.95
C PRO A 172 -19.17 -24.60 6.13
N ILE A 173 -19.25 -23.36 6.65
CA ILE A 173 -18.48 -22.91 7.83
C ILE A 173 -19.25 -23.12 9.14
N LEU A 174 -20.58 -23.15 9.10
CA LEU A 174 -21.39 -23.46 10.28
C LEU A 174 -21.74 -24.95 10.24
N THR A 175 -21.04 -25.74 11.04
CA THR A 175 -21.11 -27.21 11.02
C THR A 175 -21.59 -27.76 12.37
N LYS A 176 -21.75 -29.08 12.48
CA LYS A 176 -22.00 -29.75 13.76
C LYS A 176 -20.68 -29.96 14.50
N SER A 177 -20.67 -29.77 15.82
CA SER A 177 -19.50 -30.05 16.65
C SER A 177 -19.15 -31.54 16.65
N THR A 178 -17.85 -31.85 16.57
CA THR A 178 -17.32 -33.21 16.70
C THR A 178 -16.53 -33.35 17.99
N PRO A 179 -16.92 -34.23 18.93
CA PRO A 179 -16.35 -34.26 20.28
C PRO A 179 -14.92 -34.84 20.37
N GLU A 180 -14.39 -35.42 19.30
CA GLU A 180 -13.10 -36.12 19.30
C GLU A 180 -11.88 -35.19 19.05
N GLY A 181 -12.13 -33.97 18.58
CA GLY A 181 -11.09 -33.03 18.15
C GLY A 181 -10.64 -32.02 19.21
N ALA A 182 -9.99 -30.96 18.74
CA ALA A 182 -9.73 -29.78 19.57
C ALA A 182 -11.04 -29.08 19.99
N ARG A 183 -10.97 -28.06 20.85
CA ARG A 183 -12.17 -27.30 21.24
C ARG A 183 -12.72 -26.51 20.05
N ASP A 184 -14.00 -26.70 19.77
CA ASP A 184 -14.70 -25.95 18.74
C ASP A 184 -15.09 -24.54 19.20
N PHE A 185 -15.06 -23.58 18.27
CA PHE A 185 -15.72 -22.29 18.45
C PHE A 185 -17.20 -22.44 18.17
N LEU A 186 -18.04 -22.19 19.19
CA LEU A 186 -19.48 -22.32 19.09
C LEU A 186 -20.13 -21.02 18.61
N VAL A 187 -21.11 -21.17 17.72
CA VAL A 187 -21.95 -20.07 17.21
C VAL A 187 -23.41 -20.39 17.57
N PRO A 188 -24.04 -19.65 18.50
CA PRO A 188 -25.40 -19.93 18.94
C PRO A 188 -26.41 -19.74 17.80
N SER A 189 -27.36 -20.66 17.68
CA SER A 189 -28.44 -20.55 16.70
C SER A 189 -29.57 -19.68 17.24
N ARG A 190 -29.95 -18.65 16.48
CA ARG A 190 -31.15 -17.84 16.80
C ARG A 190 -32.45 -18.63 16.56
N VAL A 191 -32.46 -19.54 15.58
CA VAL A 191 -33.66 -20.26 15.13
C VAL A 191 -33.95 -21.49 15.99
N HIS A 192 -32.91 -22.11 16.53
CA HIS A 192 -32.99 -23.32 17.35
C HIS A 192 -32.46 -23.03 18.77
N PRO A 193 -33.31 -22.57 19.71
CA PRO A 193 -32.89 -22.23 21.06
C PRO A 193 -32.24 -23.42 21.79
N GLY A 194 -31.07 -23.19 22.39
CA GLY A 194 -30.30 -24.23 23.06
C GLY A 194 -29.36 -25.02 22.14
N GLU A 195 -29.40 -24.76 20.83
CA GLU A 195 -28.52 -25.41 19.85
C GLU A 195 -27.43 -24.47 19.31
N PHE A 196 -26.31 -25.06 18.92
CA PHE A 196 -25.10 -24.36 18.48
C PHE A 196 -24.55 -24.98 17.20
N PHE A 197 -24.05 -24.12 16.32
CA PHE A 197 -23.11 -24.51 15.28
C PHE A 197 -21.68 -24.49 15.83
N ALA A 198 -20.77 -25.14 15.12
CA ALA A 198 -19.34 -25.12 15.35
C ALA A 198 -18.60 -24.69 14.08
N LEU A 199 -17.56 -23.88 14.25
CA LEU A 199 -16.62 -23.57 13.17
C LEU A 199 -15.73 -24.79 12.91
N PRO A 200 -15.58 -25.26 11.66
CA PRO A 200 -14.82 -26.46 11.35
C PRO A 200 -13.33 -26.24 11.59
N GLN A 201 -12.67 -27.26 12.15
CA GLN A 201 -11.21 -27.30 12.29
C GLN A 201 -10.54 -27.52 10.92
N ALA A 202 -11.20 -28.31 10.06
CA ALA A 202 -10.81 -28.61 8.68
C ALA A 202 -12.05 -29.07 7.89
N PRO A 203 -12.05 -29.01 6.54
CA PRO A 203 -13.17 -29.51 5.72
C PRO A 203 -13.22 -31.04 5.62
N GLN A 204 -12.64 -31.78 6.58
CA GLN A 204 -12.39 -33.22 6.53
C GLN A 204 -13.64 -34.07 6.27
N ILE A 205 -14.81 -33.65 6.74
CA ILE A 205 -16.08 -34.38 6.58
C ILE A 205 -16.67 -34.18 5.17
N PHE A 206 -16.34 -33.07 4.50
CA PHE A 206 -16.91 -32.68 3.20
C PHE A 206 -16.00 -32.96 2.01
N LYS A 207 -14.73 -33.32 2.26
CA LYS A 207 -13.71 -33.52 1.22
C LYS A 207 -13.82 -34.87 0.51
#